data_AF-A0A7V2UGS6-F1
#
_entry.id   AF-A0A7V2UGS6-F1
#
_cell.length_a   1.000
_cell.length_b   1.000
_cell.length_c   1.000
_cell.angle_alpha   90.00
_cell.angle_beta   90.00
_cell.angle_gamma   90.00
#
_symmetry.space_group_name_H-M   'P 1'
#
loop_
_entity.id
_entity.type
_entity.pdbx_description
1 polymer ?
#
loop_
_entity_poly.entity_id
_entity_poly.type
_entity_poly.pdbx_seq_one_letter_code
_entity_poly.pdbx_strand_id
1 'polypeptide(L)' 'LQGWGYAVFGKVVGGTEVVDAIRGVKTGRKGFHDDVPVADVVIEKAVAV' A
#
# COMPACT_ATOMS: atom_id res chain seq x y z
N LEU A 1 -18.44 -22.69 3.75
CA LEU A 1 -17.73 -21.47 4.18
C LEU A 1 -16.38 -21.85 4.80
N GLN A 2 -15.38 -22.14 3.97
CA GLN A 2 -13.99 -22.10 4.42
C GLN A 2 -13.32 -21.08 3.52
N GLY A 3 -13.43 -19.82 3.93
CA GLY A 3 -12.86 -18.69 3.20
C GLY A 3 -11.35 -18.66 3.39
N TRP A 4 -10.65 -18.16 2.38
CA TRP A 4 -9.25 -17.77 2.47
C TRP A 4 -9.14 -16.59 3.46
N GLY A 5 -8.17 -16.67 4.36
CA GLY A 5 -7.82 -15.58 5.27
C GLY A 5 -6.52 -14.90 4.85
N TYR A 6 -6.16 -13.81 5.54
CA TYR A 6 -4.91 -13.09 5.34
C TYR A 6 -4.07 -13.18 6.62
N ALA A 7 -2.83 -13.65 6.52
CA ALA A 7 -1.93 -13.79 7.66
C ALA A 7 -1.34 -12.42 8.04
N VAL A 8 -1.68 -11.94 9.23
CA VAL A 8 -1.06 -10.73 9.81
C VAL A 8 0.28 -11.11 10.43
N PHE A 9 1.36 -10.42 10.04
CA PHE A 9 2.72 -10.69 10.54
C PHE A 9 3.44 -9.46 11.12
N GLY A 10 2.77 -8.32 11.17
CA GLY A 10 3.36 -7.08 11.67
C GLY A 10 2.37 -5.92 11.74
N LYS A 11 2.83 -4.77 12.23
CA LYS A 11 2.09 -3.52 12.30
C LYS A 11 3.02 -2.33 12.06
N VAL A 12 2.46 -1.25 11.53
CA VAL A 12 3.15 0.03 11.44
C VAL A 12 3.28 0.61 12.85
N VAL A 13 4.51 0.97 13.26
CA VAL A 13 4.80 1.54 14.59
C VAL A 13 5.06 3.05 14.56
N GLY A 14 5.21 3.63 13.37
CA GLY A 14 5.35 5.07 13.12
C GLY A 14 5.15 5.38 11.64
N GLY A 15 4.73 6.60 11.31
CA GLY A 15 4.44 7.01 9.93
C GLY A 15 3.03 6.65 9.45
N THR A 16 2.06 6.47 10.35
CA THR A 16 0.66 6.19 9.97
C THR A 16 0.08 7.30 9.11
N GLU A 17 0.44 8.56 9.39
CA GLU A 17 0.06 9.73 8.60
C GLU A 17 0.57 9.66 7.14
N VAL A 18 1.73 9.02 6.91
CA VAL A 18 2.26 8.80 5.56
C VAL A 18 1.43 7.74 4.84
N VAL A 19 1.05 6.66 5.53
CA VAL A 19 0.15 5.63 5.00
C VAL A 19 -1.21 6.24 4.61
N ASP A 20 -1.77 7.10 5.47
CA ASP A 20 -3.03 7.79 5.21
C ASP A 20 -2.93 8.76 4.03
N ALA A 21 -1.81 9.47 3.87
CA ALA A 21 -1.56 10.32 2.72
C ALA A 21 -1.48 9.51 1.41
N ILE A 22 -0.79 8.37 1.43
CA ILE A 22 -0.67 7.45 0.27
C ILE A 22 -2.05 6.91 -0.12
N ARG A 23 -2.90 6.56 0.85
CA ARG A 23 -4.27 6.08 0.59
C ARG A 23 -5.11 7.06 -0.23
N GLY A 24 -4.87 8.36 -0.08
CA GLY A 24 -5.64 9.43 -0.73
C GLY A 24 -5.12 9.88 -2.10
N VAL A 25 -4.03 9.30 -2.62
CA VAL A 25 -3.47 9.74 -3.91
C VAL A 25 -4.44 9.46 -5.05
N LYS A 26 -4.37 10.29 -6.09
CA LYS A 26 -5.19 10.09 -7.29
C LYS A 26 -4.82 8.77 -7.96
N THR A 27 -5.82 7.92 -8.20
CA THR A 27 -5.66 6.65 -8.89
C THR A 27 -6.36 6.65 -10.26
N GLY A 28 -6.05 5.64 -11.07
CA GLY A 28 -6.70 5.35 -12.34
C GLY A 28 -6.44 3.91 -12.79
N ARG A 29 -6.89 3.59 -14.00
CA ARG A 29 -6.68 2.27 -14.61
C ARG A 29 -5.40 2.25 -15.44
N LYS A 30 -4.56 1.22 -15.28
CA LYS A 30 -3.34 1.00 -16.09
C LYS A 30 -3.33 -0.44 -16.60
N GLY A 31 -3.58 -0.63 -17.90
CA GLY A 31 -3.77 -1.95 -18.49
C GLY A 31 -4.95 -2.69 -17.86
N PHE A 32 -4.70 -3.88 -17.30
CA PHE A 32 -5.72 -4.68 -16.62
C PHE A 32 -5.80 -4.43 -15.10
N HIS A 33 -5.08 -3.44 -14.57
CA HIS A 33 -5.07 -3.10 -13.15
C HIS A 33 -5.89 -1.83 -12.87
N ASP A 34 -6.77 -1.92 -11.88
CA ASP A 34 -7.52 -0.79 -11.31
C ASP A 34 -6.77 -0.19 -10.11
N ASP A 35 -7.17 1.02 -9.69
CA ASP A 35 -6.63 1.75 -8.54
C ASP A 35 -5.11 2.00 -8.54
N VAL A 36 -4.49 2.09 -9.72
CA VAL A 36 -3.07 2.40 -9.87
C VAL A 36 -2.83 3.90 -9.63
N PRO A 37 -1.92 4.29 -8.73
CA PRO A 37 -1.55 5.70 -8.55
C PRO A 37 -1.14 6.37 -9.87
N VAL A 38 -1.64 7.59 -10.10
CA VAL A 38 -1.30 8.38 -11.31
C VAL A 38 0.16 8.84 -11.28
N ALA A 39 0.65 9.20 -10.10
CA ALA A 39 2.07 9.43 -9.83
C ALA A 39 2.59 8.27 -8.99
N ASP A 40 3.76 7.73 -9.34
CA ASP A 40 4.34 6.57 -8.66
C ASP A 40 4.65 6.89 -7.20
N VAL A 41 4.21 5.99 -6.30
CA VAL A 41 4.58 6.01 -4.87
C VAL A 41 5.71 5.00 -4.68
N VAL A 42 6.95 5.47 -4.72
CA VAL A 42 8.15 4.60 -4.76
C VAL A 42 8.70 4.37 -3.36
N ILE A 43 8.96 3.10 -3.02
CA ILE A 43 9.78 2.75 -1.85
C ILE A 43 11.25 2.87 -2.27
N GLU A 44 11.92 3.95 -1.87
CA GLU A 44 13.31 4.22 -2.27
C GLU A 44 14.32 3.30 -1.58
N LYS A 45 14.04 2.89 -0.33
CA LYS A 45 14.91 2.03 0.48
C LYS A 45 14.12 1.29 1.56
N ALA A 46 14.53 0.07 1.88
CA ALA A 46 14.10 -0.67 3.06
C ALA A 46 15.32 -1.27 3.78
N VAL A 47 15.36 -1.19 5.11
CA VAL A 47 16.48 -1.65 5.93
C VAL A 47 15.94 -2.42 7.14
N ALA A 48 16.53 -3.58 7.43
CA ALA A 48 16.33 -4.26 8.69
C ALA A 48 17.23 -3.61 9.75
N VAL A 49 16.62 -3.05 10.79
CA VAL A 49 17.29 -2.37 11.90
C VAL A 49 17.49 -3.35 13.06
#